data_AF-A0A382H6D0-F1
#
_entry.id   AF-A0A382H6D0-F1
#
_cell.length_a   1.000
_cell.length_b   1.000
_cell.length_c   1.000
_cell.angle_alpha   90.00
_cell.angle_beta   90.00
_cell.angle_gamma   90.00
#
_symmetry.space_group_name_H-M   'P 1'
#
loop_
_entity.id
_entity.type
_entity.pdbx_description
1 polymer ?
#
loop_
_entity_poly.entity_id
_entity_poly.type
_entity_poly.pdbx_seq_one_letter_code
_entity_poly.pdbx_strand_id
1 'polypeptide(L)'
;QLVDKGNRKVNYSLADFIAPNNDWLGMFAVTAGHGLNDFLIEYDSDLDDYNNIMAKVLADRLAEAFAERLHQFIRVEYWGYAIDEKLNIDSLIKEKYQGIRPAPGYPACPDHSEKDMIWKLLNVEKNIGITLTETRSMFPAASVCGWYFSHPESCYFKTQSNE
;
A
#
# COMPACT_ATOMS: atom_id res chain seq x y z
N GLN A 1 1.89 6.83 -11.42
CA GLN A 1 1.02 7.62 -12.35
C GLN A 1 0.07 6.66 -13.09
N LEU A 2 -1.21 6.99 -13.26
CA LEU A 2 -2.20 6.12 -13.94
C LEU A 2 -2.01 6.16 -15.47
N VAL A 3 -1.97 4.99 -16.11
CA VAL A 3 -1.91 4.84 -17.57
C VAL A 3 -3.34 4.68 -18.11
N ASP A 4 -3.73 5.53 -19.07
CA ASP A 4 -4.97 5.36 -19.84
C ASP A 4 -4.68 4.59 -21.12
N LYS A 5 -5.27 3.38 -21.27
CA LYS A 5 -5.24 2.41 -22.39
C LYS A 5 -3.91 2.17 -23.15
N GLY A 6 -2.84 2.86 -22.80
CA GLY A 6 -1.62 3.04 -23.57
C GLY A 6 -1.85 3.49 -25.02
N ASN A 7 -0.77 3.75 -25.74
CA ASN A 7 -0.81 3.92 -27.21
C ASN A 7 -1.28 2.65 -27.96
N ARG A 8 -1.29 1.49 -27.28
CA ARG A 8 -1.62 0.17 -27.88
C ARG A 8 -3.09 -0.24 -27.72
N LYS A 9 -3.94 0.52 -27.02
CA LYS A 9 -5.36 0.19 -26.74
C LYS A 9 -5.56 -1.20 -26.11
N VAL A 10 -4.67 -1.60 -25.21
CA VAL A 10 -4.76 -2.89 -24.53
C VAL A 10 -5.63 -2.75 -23.29
N ASN A 11 -6.48 -3.75 -23.03
CA ASN A 11 -7.22 -3.85 -21.76
C ASN A 11 -6.29 -4.50 -20.73
N TYR A 12 -5.93 -3.75 -19.70
CA TYR A 12 -5.03 -4.24 -18.66
C TYR A 12 -5.78 -4.98 -17.56
N SER A 13 -5.18 -6.06 -17.07
CA SER A 13 -5.46 -6.69 -15.79
C SER A 13 -4.18 -6.78 -14.97
N LEU A 14 -4.26 -6.64 -13.63
CA LEU A 14 -3.09 -6.81 -12.77
C LEU A 14 -2.53 -8.22 -12.87
N ALA A 15 -3.39 -9.21 -13.13
CA ALA A 15 -2.99 -10.60 -13.32
C ALA A 15 -2.10 -10.80 -14.56
N ASP A 16 -2.15 -9.91 -15.55
CA ASP A 16 -1.32 -10.01 -16.76
C ASP A 16 0.18 -9.85 -16.45
N PHE A 17 0.51 -9.27 -15.30
CA PHE A 17 1.88 -9.05 -14.83
C PHE A 17 2.45 -10.20 -14.00
N ILE A 18 1.75 -11.34 -13.94
CA ILE A 18 2.20 -12.54 -13.23
C ILE A 18 2.18 -13.71 -14.22
N ALA A 19 3.31 -14.38 -14.40
CA ALA A 19 3.39 -15.54 -15.28
C ALA A 19 2.59 -16.72 -14.70
N PRO A 20 1.94 -17.55 -15.54
CA PRO A 20 1.14 -18.68 -15.06
C PRO A 20 1.93 -19.74 -14.27
N ASN A 21 3.25 -19.80 -14.45
CA ASN A 21 4.14 -20.76 -13.77
C ASN A 21 5.44 -20.06 -13.33
N ASN A 22 5.97 -20.45 -12.16
CA ASN A 22 7.24 -19.97 -11.60
C ASN A 22 7.33 -18.44 -11.47
N ASP A 23 6.28 -17.82 -10.96
CA ASP A 23 6.24 -16.40 -10.61
C ASP A 23 5.73 -16.19 -9.19
N TRP A 24 5.85 -14.97 -8.68
CA TRP A 24 5.58 -14.62 -7.29
C TRP A 24 4.77 -13.34 -7.19
N LEU A 25 3.95 -13.28 -6.14
CA LEU A 25 3.22 -12.09 -5.74
C LEU A 25 3.55 -11.82 -4.28
N GLY A 26 3.97 -10.59 -3.97
CA GLY A 26 4.15 -10.15 -2.59
C GLY A 26 2.89 -9.48 -2.04
N MET A 27 2.83 -9.37 -0.72
CA MET A 27 1.74 -8.69 -0.01
C MET A 27 2.26 -8.08 1.28
N PHE A 28 1.65 -6.98 1.73
CA PHE A 28 2.03 -6.30 2.96
C PHE A 28 0.85 -5.65 3.66
N ALA A 29 1.02 -5.42 4.96
CA ALA A 29 0.25 -4.51 5.77
C ALA A 29 1.20 -3.82 6.75
N VAL A 30 1.09 -2.50 6.90
CA VAL A 30 1.88 -1.68 7.83
C VAL A 30 0.96 -0.70 8.56
N THR A 31 1.37 -0.28 9.75
CA THR A 31 0.70 0.78 10.50
C THR A 31 1.69 1.61 11.29
N ALA A 32 1.36 2.89 11.47
CA ALA A 32 2.01 3.79 12.41
C ALA A 32 1.00 4.33 13.45
N GLY A 33 -0.18 3.71 13.55
CA GLY A 33 -1.29 4.21 14.36
C GLY A 33 -1.43 3.58 15.75
N HIS A 34 -0.60 2.61 16.13
CA HIS A 34 -0.65 2.06 17.50
C HIS A 34 -0.30 3.14 18.54
N GLY A 35 -1.12 3.25 19.59
CA GLY A 35 -0.96 4.27 20.63
C GLY A 35 -1.41 5.68 20.23
N LEU A 36 -1.77 5.92 18.96
CA LEU A 36 -2.22 7.24 18.50
C LEU A 36 -3.45 7.71 19.29
N ASN A 37 -4.40 6.81 19.55
CA ASN A 37 -5.65 7.13 20.21
C ASN A 37 -5.46 7.73 21.62
N ASP A 38 -4.40 7.33 22.32
CA ASP A 38 -4.10 7.84 23.66
C ASP A 38 -3.73 9.33 23.60
N PHE A 39 -2.89 9.72 22.63
CA PHE A 39 -2.57 11.13 22.37
C PHE A 39 -3.80 11.93 21.93
N LEU A 40 -4.68 11.34 21.10
CA LEU A 40 -5.88 12.05 20.64
C LEU A 40 -6.83 12.34 21.79
N ILE A 41 -7.03 11.39 22.71
CA ILE A 41 -7.86 11.58 23.90
C ILE A 41 -7.28 12.70 24.79
N GLU A 42 -5.96 12.71 24.99
CA GLU A 42 -5.28 13.75 25.77
C GLU A 42 -5.49 15.13 25.12
N TYR A 43 -5.17 15.29 23.84
CA TYR A 43 -5.33 16.56 23.14
C TYR A 43 -6.80 17.02 23.06
N ASP A 44 -7.75 16.12 22.84
CA ASP A 44 -9.18 16.46 22.86
C ASP A 44 -9.62 16.96 24.26
N SER A 45 -9.08 16.36 25.33
CA SER A 45 -9.40 16.77 26.71
C SER A 45 -8.86 18.16 27.05
N ASP A 46 -7.75 18.55 26.42
CA ASP A 46 -7.11 19.86 26.56
C ASP A 46 -7.66 20.92 25.59
N LEU A 47 -8.63 20.55 24.73
CA LEU A 47 -9.16 21.38 23.63
C LEU A 47 -8.05 21.83 22.65
N ASP A 48 -7.04 20.98 22.45
CA ASP A 48 -5.90 21.22 21.57
C ASP A 48 -6.12 20.58 20.18
N ASP A 49 -7.00 21.21 19.40
CA ASP A 49 -7.34 20.74 18.05
C ASP A 49 -6.12 20.69 17.12
N TYR A 50 -5.13 21.57 17.33
CA TYR A 50 -3.93 21.62 16.51
C TYR A 50 -3.08 20.37 16.68
N ASN A 51 -2.72 20.01 17.92
CA ASN A 51 -1.92 18.82 18.17
C ASN A 51 -2.70 17.53 17.88
N ASN A 52 -4.02 17.53 18.09
CA ASN A 52 -4.88 16.40 17.69
C ASN A 52 -4.80 16.14 16.16
N ILE A 53 -4.99 17.18 15.34
CA ILE A 53 -4.88 17.07 13.88
C ILE A 53 -3.44 16.73 13.47
N MET A 54 -2.44 17.39 14.08
CA MET A 54 -1.03 17.17 13.76
C MET A 54 -0.62 15.72 14.02
N ALA A 55 -1.04 15.13 15.14
CA ALA A 55 -0.75 13.73 15.45
C ALA A 55 -1.33 12.78 14.41
N LYS A 56 -2.57 13.01 13.95
CA LYS A 56 -3.21 12.24 12.87
C LYS A 56 -2.42 12.36 11.55
N VAL A 57 -2.04 13.58 11.18
CA VAL A 57 -1.26 13.84 9.95
C VAL A 57 0.10 13.15 10.01
N LEU A 58 0.81 13.26 11.14
CA LEU A 58 2.10 12.61 11.31
C LEU A 58 2.00 11.08 11.22
N ALA A 59 1.00 10.48 11.89
CA ALA A 59 0.78 9.04 11.82
C ALA A 59 0.51 8.57 10.39
N ASP A 60 -0.32 9.30 9.64
CA ASP A 60 -0.59 9.00 8.22
C ASP A 60 0.68 9.11 7.36
N ARG A 61 1.48 10.17 7.52
CA ARG A 61 2.77 10.32 6.81
C ARG A 61 3.77 9.21 7.16
N LEU A 62 3.80 8.77 8.41
CA LEU A 62 4.66 7.67 8.86
C LEU A 62 4.22 6.33 8.27
N ALA A 63 2.91 6.06 8.19
CA ALA A 63 2.38 4.84 7.58
C ALA A 63 2.77 4.75 6.09
N GLU A 64 2.63 5.84 5.34
CA GLU A 64 3.05 5.92 3.93
C GLU A 64 4.58 5.79 3.77
N ALA A 65 5.35 6.46 4.62
CA ALA A 65 6.81 6.34 4.62
C ALA A 65 7.26 4.90 4.93
N PHE A 66 6.55 4.20 5.82
CA PHE A 66 6.83 2.79 6.12
C PHE A 66 6.50 1.91 4.91
N ALA A 67 5.36 2.13 4.25
CA ALA A 67 5.01 1.40 3.03
C ALA A 67 6.09 1.58 1.93
N GLU A 68 6.58 2.80 1.73
CA GLU A 68 7.65 3.10 0.76
C GLU A 68 8.97 2.40 1.14
N ARG A 69 9.38 2.51 2.42
CA ARG A 69 10.62 1.92 2.90
C ARG A 69 10.58 0.39 2.85
N LEU A 70 9.46 -0.22 3.24
CA LEU A 70 9.26 -1.66 3.16
C LEU A 70 9.30 -2.11 1.70
N HIS A 71 8.64 -1.39 0.79
CA HIS A 71 8.69 -1.71 -0.63
C HIS A 71 10.13 -1.68 -1.16
N GLN A 72 10.91 -0.64 -0.85
CA GLN A 72 12.33 -0.61 -1.20
C GLN A 72 13.10 -1.82 -0.66
N PHE A 73 12.87 -2.19 0.60
CA PHE A 73 13.52 -3.34 1.21
C PHE A 73 13.13 -4.67 0.54
N ILE A 74 11.87 -4.81 0.11
CA ILE A 74 11.43 -5.95 -0.71
C ILE A 74 12.17 -5.98 -2.05
N ARG A 75 12.27 -4.86 -2.77
CA ARG A 75 12.94 -4.81 -4.09
C ARG A 75 14.42 -5.18 -4.02
N VAL A 76 15.12 -4.67 -3.00
CA VAL A 76 16.58 -4.76 -2.89
C VAL A 76 17.02 -6.05 -2.19
N GLU A 77 16.30 -6.50 -1.16
CA GLU A 77 16.82 -7.52 -0.23
C GLU A 77 15.98 -8.80 -0.21
N TYR A 78 14.67 -8.71 0.02
CA TYR A 78 13.84 -9.93 0.19
C TYR A 78 13.45 -10.59 -1.13
N TRP A 79 12.96 -9.81 -2.08
CA TRP A 79 12.71 -10.29 -3.45
C TRP A 79 13.98 -10.14 -4.29
N GLY A 80 14.74 -9.07 -4.09
CA GLY A 80 16.10 -8.95 -4.59
C GLY A 80 16.22 -8.87 -6.11
N TYR A 81 15.21 -8.33 -6.80
CA TYR A 81 15.29 -8.09 -8.24
C TYR A 81 15.96 -6.75 -8.59
N ALA A 82 16.25 -5.91 -7.60
CA ALA A 82 16.86 -4.59 -7.79
C ALA A 82 18.00 -4.33 -6.79
N ILE A 83 18.91 -5.31 -6.63
CA ILE A 83 19.98 -5.31 -5.61
C ILE A 83 20.89 -4.06 -5.69
N ASP A 84 21.12 -3.54 -6.89
CA ASP A 84 21.96 -2.36 -7.12
C ASP A 84 21.19 -1.01 -7.07
N GLU A 85 19.91 -1.02 -6.65
CA GLU A 85 19.07 0.19 -6.61
C GLU A 85 19.65 1.25 -5.65
N LYS A 86 19.92 2.44 -6.19
CA LYS A 86 20.39 3.62 -5.43
C LYS A 86 19.56 4.84 -5.78
N LEU A 87 18.30 4.84 -5.34
CA LEU A 87 17.37 5.95 -5.57
C LEU A 87 17.41 6.96 -4.41
N ASN A 88 17.34 8.24 -4.77
CA ASN A 88 17.06 9.30 -3.80
C ASN A 88 15.55 9.45 -3.54
N ILE A 89 15.19 10.22 -2.52
CA ILE A 89 13.78 10.44 -2.11
C ILE A 89 12.94 10.96 -3.29
N ASP A 90 13.44 11.94 -4.06
CA ASP A 90 12.72 12.48 -5.22
C ASP A 90 12.41 11.42 -6.28
N SER A 91 13.31 10.45 -6.46
CA SER A 91 13.12 9.35 -7.41
C SER A 91 12.16 8.30 -6.87
N LEU A 92 12.15 8.04 -5.56
CA LEU A 92 11.17 7.18 -4.91
C LEU A 92 9.75 7.77 -5.02
N ILE A 93 9.59 9.06 -4.72
CA ILE A 93 8.30 9.77 -4.85
C ILE A 93 7.79 9.76 -6.30
N LYS A 94 8.71 9.84 -7.27
CA LYS A 94 8.39 9.75 -8.71
C LYS A 94 8.25 8.31 -9.21
N GLU A 95 8.27 7.32 -8.31
CA GLU A 95 8.11 5.90 -8.61
C GLU A 95 9.13 5.39 -9.66
N LYS A 96 10.36 5.91 -9.63
CA LYS A 96 11.42 5.56 -10.61
C LYS A 96 12.13 4.23 -10.32
N TYR A 97 11.42 3.28 -9.73
CA TYR A 97 11.89 1.91 -9.50
C TYR A 97 11.10 0.93 -10.39
N GLN A 98 11.63 -0.27 -10.54
CA GLN A 98 10.91 -1.38 -11.16
C GLN A 98 9.82 -1.91 -10.20
N GLY A 99 8.66 -2.27 -10.75
CA GLY A 99 7.56 -2.89 -9.99
C GLY A 99 6.56 -1.89 -9.40
N ILE A 100 5.43 -2.41 -8.95
CA ILE A 100 4.32 -1.62 -8.37
C ILE A 100 3.81 -2.23 -7.07
N ARG A 101 3.14 -1.42 -6.24
CA ARG A 101 2.48 -1.84 -5.00
C ARG A 101 0.99 -1.48 -4.92
N PRO A 102 0.12 -2.01 -5.80
CA PRO A 102 -1.29 -1.64 -5.81
C PRO A 102 -1.98 -2.02 -4.50
N ALA A 103 -2.85 -1.14 -4.04
CA ALA A 103 -3.59 -1.28 -2.78
C ALA A 103 -5.09 -1.44 -3.08
N PRO A 104 -5.78 -2.44 -2.50
CA PRO A 104 -7.23 -2.61 -2.67
C PRO A 104 -8.02 -1.35 -2.32
N GLY A 105 -8.93 -0.95 -3.21
CA GLY A 105 -9.68 0.30 -3.17
C GLY A 105 -9.16 1.39 -4.12
N TYR A 106 -7.94 1.21 -4.67
CA TYR A 106 -7.40 2.12 -5.69
C TYR A 106 -7.88 1.74 -7.09
N PRO A 107 -7.78 2.67 -8.09
CA PRO A 107 -8.33 2.45 -9.43
C PRO A 107 -7.86 1.19 -10.18
N ALA A 108 -6.69 0.63 -9.84
CA ALA A 108 -6.18 -0.60 -10.46
C ALA A 108 -6.76 -1.89 -9.85
N CYS A 109 -7.29 -1.81 -8.62
CA CYS A 109 -7.93 -2.90 -7.88
C CYS A 109 -8.99 -2.31 -6.94
N PRO A 110 -10.15 -1.85 -7.46
CA PRO A 110 -11.10 -1.05 -6.70
C PRO A 110 -11.89 -1.84 -5.66
N ASP A 111 -11.89 -3.18 -5.75
CA ASP A 111 -12.62 -4.03 -4.81
C ASP A 111 -11.91 -4.07 -3.44
N HIS A 112 -12.60 -3.57 -2.41
CA HIS A 112 -12.09 -3.57 -1.04
C HIS A 112 -12.09 -4.96 -0.39
N SER A 113 -12.89 -5.92 -0.89
CA SER A 113 -12.97 -7.28 -0.32
C SER A 113 -11.67 -8.07 -0.47
N GLU A 114 -10.82 -7.68 -1.43
CA GLU A 114 -9.49 -8.27 -1.63
C GLU A 114 -8.56 -8.12 -0.39
N LYS A 115 -8.85 -7.18 0.51
CA LYS A 115 -8.16 -7.09 1.81
C LYS A 115 -8.35 -8.35 2.66
N ASP A 116 -9.49 -9.03 2.56
CA ASP A 116 -9.78 -10.25 3.31
C ASP A 116 -8.72 -11.34 3.00
N MET A 117 -8.23 -11.38 1.75
CA MET A 117 -7.15 -12.29 1.34
C MET A 117 -5.80 -11.92 1.96
N ILE A 118 -5.43 -10.62 1.94
CA ILE A 118 -4.21 -10.12 2.57
C ILE A 118 -4.21 -10.46 4.07
N TRP A 119 -5.35 -10.20 4.75
CA TRP A 119 -5.51 -10.47 6.18
C TRP A 119 -5.30 -11.94 6.51
N LYS A 120 -5.90 -12.82 5.70
CA LYS A 120 -5.82 -14.26 5.88
C LYS A 120 -4.40 -14.80 5.66
N LEU A 121 -3.74 -14.40 4.57
CA LEU A 121 -2.44 -14.97 4.19
C LEU A 121 -1.30 -14.45 5.08
N LEU A 122 -1.35 -13.18 5.49
CA LEU A 122 -0.34 -12.59 6.36
C LEU A 122 -0.66 -12.72 7.85
N ASN A 123 -1.84 -13.25 8.23
CA ASN A 123 -2.35 -13.24 9.61
C ASN A 123 -2.22 -11.85 10.27
N VAL A 124 -2.64 -10.80 9.56
CA VAL A 124 -2.36 -9.39 9.90
C VAL A 124 -2.78 -9.04 11.33
N GLU A 125 -4.03 -9.35 11.71
CA GLU A 125 -4.55 -9.02 13.04
C GLU A 125 -3.73 -9.68 14.15
N LYS A 126 -3.32 -10.94 13.97
CA LYS A 126 -2.51 -11.66 14.96
C LYS A 126 -1.09 -11.12 15.05
N ASN A 127 -0.48 -10.78 13.90
CA ASN A 127 0.94 -10.45 13.84
C ASN A 127 1.22 -8.97 14.18
N ILE A 128 0.33 -8.07 13.76
CA ILE A 128 0.53 -6.62 13.91
C ILE A 128 -0.73 -5.87 14.37
N GLY A 129 -1.81 -6.55 14.76
CA GLY A 129 -2.94 -5.91 15.45
C GLY A 129 -3.78 -4.95 14.60
N ILE A 130 -3.66 -4.96 13.27
CA ILE A 130 -4.54 -4.17 12.39
C ILE A 130 -5.81 -4.98 12.10
N THR A 131 -6.97 -4.38 12.34
CA THR A 131 -8.29 -4.99 12.10
C THR A 131 -8.98 -4.39 10.88
N LEU A 132 -9.97 -5.12 10.35
CA LEU A 132 -10.87 -4.63 9.31
C LEU A 132 -12.26 -4.37 9.89
N THR A 133 -12.86 -3.22 9.55
CA THR A 133 -14.27 -2.95 9.83
C THR A 133 -15.18 -3.75 8.89
N GLU A 134 -16.49 -3.71 9.10
CA GLU A 134 -17.51 -4.32 8.21
C GLU A 134 -17.39 -3.83 6.75
N THR A 135 -16.92 -2.59 6.57
CA THR A 135 -16.68 -1.96 5.26
C THR A 135 -15.24 -2.15 4.74
N ARG A 136 -14.42 -2.97 5.42
CA ARG A 136 -12.99 -3.20 5.13
C ARG A 136 -12.14 -1.92 5.15
N SER A 137 -12.50 -0.98 6.02
CA SER A 137 -11.57 0.06 6.47
C SER A 137 -10.60 -0.54 7.48
N MET A 138 -9.35 -0.08 7.48
CA MET A 138 -8.32 -0.57 8.41
C MET A 138 -8.36 0.22 9.71
N PHE A 139 -8.17 -0.46 10.83
CA PHE A 139 -7.93 0.17 12.13
C PHE A 139 -6.65 -0.40 12.75
N PRO A 140 -5.67 0.44 13.16
CA PRO A 140 -5.69 1.92 13.15
C PRO A 140 -5.81 2.55 11.75
N ALA A 141 -6.34 3.77 11.67
CA ALA A 141 -6.58 4.45 10.38
C ALA A 141 -5.28 4.76 9.61
N ALA A 142 -4.20 5.07 10.32
CA ALA A 142 -2.86 5.27 9.76
C ALA A 142 -2.21 3.91 9.42
N SER A 143 -2.79 3.22 8.45
CA SER A 143 -2.36 1.90 7.98
C SER A 143 -2.42 1.83 6.46
N VAL A 144 -1.52 1.04 5.87
CA VAL A 144 -1.45 0.79 4.43
C VAL A 144 -1.30 -0.70 4.19
N CYS A 145 -2.04 -1.25 3.23
CA CYS A 145 -1.88 -2.62 2.78
C CYS A 145 -1.91 -2.69 1.26
N GLY A 146 -1.32 -3.73 0.70
CA GLY A 146 -1.39 -3.96 -0.73
C GLY A 146 -0.56 -5.15 -1.18
N TRP A 147 -0.37 -5.20 -2.48
CA TRP A 147 0.37 -6.23 -3.19
C TRP A 147 1.75 -5.73 -3.58
N TYR A 148 2.65 -6.62 -4.01
CA TYR A 148 3.89 -6.29 -4.69
C TYR A 148 3.97 -7.06 -6.01
N PHE A 149 4.18 -6.34 -7.11
CA PHE A 149 4.44 -6.90 -8.43
C PHE A 149 5.86 -6.51 -8.87
N SER A 150 6.61 -7.47 -9.42
CA SER A 150 8.00 -7.26 -9.84
C SER A 150 8.15 -7.06 -11.35
N HIS A 151 7.13 -7.38 -12.16
CA HIS A 151 7.23 -7.34 -13.62
C HIS A 151 7.62 -5.93 -14.11
N PRO A 152 8.62 -5.79 -15.01
CA PRO A 152 9.17 -4.50 -15.40
C PRO A 152 8.19 -3.60 -16.17
N GLU A 153 7.19 -4.18 -16.83
CA GLU A 153 6.12 -3.44 -17.51
C GLU A 153 4.88 -3.23 -16.63
N SER A 154 4.89 -3.66 -15.37
CA SER A 154 3.77 -3.44 -14.46
C SER A 154 3.52 -1.94 -14.26
N CYS A 155 2.26 -1.54 -14.33
CA CYS A 155 1.88 -0.14 -14.20
C CYS A 155 0.51 0.01 -13.52
N TYR A 156 0.27 1.20 -12.97
CA TYR A 156 -1.04 1.55 -12.46
C TYR A 156 -1.96 1.95 -13.61
N PHE A 157 -3.15 1.37 -13.68
CA PHE A 157 -4.19 1.69 -14.65
C PHE A 157 -5.54 1.85 -13.94
N LYS A 158 -6.55 2.38 -14.64
CA LYS A 158 -7.91 2.48 -14.13
C LYS A 158 -8.76 1.36 -14.72
N THR A 159 -9.33 0.51 -13.87
CA THR A 159 -10.38 -0.41 -14.29
C THR A 159 -11.64 0.38 -14.63
N GLN A 160 -12.36 -0.01 -15.68
CA GLN A 160 -13.69 0.54 -15.91
C GLN A 160 -14.63 0.01 -14.83
N SER A 161 -15.42 0.89 -14.22
CA SER A 161 -16.56 0.48 -13.41
C SER A 161 -17.59 -0.15 -14.34
N ASN A 162 -18.06 -1.35 -14.00
CA ASN A 162 -19.23 -1.94 -14.64
C ASN A 162 -20.46 -1.12 -14.20
N GLU A 163 -20.77 -0.04 -14.92
CA GLU A 163 -22.11 0.56 -14.96
C GLU A 163 -22.83 0.10 -16.23
#